data_AF-A0A1Q6HDA5-F1
#
_entry.id   AF-A0A1Q6HDA5-F1
#
_cell.length_a   1.000
_cell.length_b   1.000
_cell.length_c   1.000
_cell.angle_alpha   90.00
_cell.angle_beta   90.00
_cell.angle_gamma   90.00
#
_symmetry.space_group_name_H-M   'P 1'
#
loop_
_entity.id
_entity.type
_entity.pdbx_description
1 polymer ?
#
loop_
_entity_poly.entity_id
_entity_poly.type
_entity_poly.pdbx_seq_one_letter_code
_entity_poly.pdbx_strand_id
1 'polypeptide(L)'
;MKKSIITLSLCTLCMNAFSQGGITPDIMKKISEHNKMTVSEKALQNALARNDINSLAVSQNNQGDMDTYFTYSVPSNGITDQMSSGRCWLFTGLNVIRSKAMIEKGIDKLEFSQIHLFFYDQLEKSNLFLQAIIDTSDKGMDDKTVEWLFRNPLSDGGTFTGVADLISKYGLVPKGVMPETYSSNNTSRFTSLLKRKLREFGITLREKASKGASKSELETAKTEMLGTVYHMLELAFGEPVKEFKWAPKDKQGKYTSELKDYTPMSFSKEMIKDNLTDDYIMLMNDPSREYWKTYEIEYDRHVYDGHNWRYLNLPIDVIKEMAIASIKDSTMMYFSCDVGKCLDSKRGLLDTKNYDYSSLFGTTFNMNKKQRIMTFDSSSSHAMTLMAVEVDSNGKPTMWKVENSWGAESGYQGHLIMTDEWFDEYMFRLVINKKYATDKVKKAYEQKATKLPCWDPMFSAED
;
A
#
# COMPACT_ATOMS: atom_id res chain seq x y z
N MET A 1 29.06 85.03 2.54
CA MET A 1 29.63 83.78 3.08
C MET A 1 28.53 82.75 3.23
N LYS A 2 28.75 81.55 2.68
CA LYS A 2 27.81 80.43 2.57
C LYS A 2 27.42 79.84 3.94
N LYS A 3 26.16 79.42 4.08
CA LYS A 3 25.77 78.23 4.87
C LYS A 3 24.63 77.53 4.13
N SER A 4 24.97 76.45 3.42
CA SER A 4 24.00 75.47 2.92
C SER A 4 23.87 74.37 3.97
N ILE A 5 22.65 74.17 4.46
CA ILE A 5 22.29 73.07 5.36
C ILE A 5 22.05 71.82 4.49
N ILE A 6 22.77 70.77 4.85
CA ILE A 6 22.63 69.41 4.34
C ILE A 6 21.35 68.82 4.93
N THR A 7 20.41 68.39 4.09
CA THR A 7 19.29 67.54 4.52
C THR A 7 19.62 66.09 4.20
N LEU A 8 19.56 65.31 5.26
CA LEU A 8 20.02 63.95 5.46
C LEU A 8 19.18 62.93 4.67
N SER A 9 19.87 62.02 3.96
CA SER A 9 19.29 60.79 3.42
C SER A 9 18.89 59.85 4.57
N LEU A 10 17.60 59.58 4.72
CA LEU A 10 17.10 58.45 5.51
C LEU A 10 16.04 57.70 4.69
N CYS A 11 16.48 56.69 3.92
CA CYS A 11 15.61 55.63 3.42
C CYS A 11 16.46 54.47 2.87
N THR A 12 17.23 53.81 3.72
CA THR A 12 17.87 52.51 3.40
C THR A 12 18.27 51.80 4.70
N LEU A 13 17.31 51.48 5.56
CA LEU A 13 17.58 50.67 6.76
C LEU A 13 16.39 49.74 7.05
N CYS A 14 15.95 48.99 6.04
CA CYS A 14 14.99 47.90 6.20
C CYS A 14 15.28 46.77 5.19
N MET A 15 16.52 46.25 5.13
CA MET A 15 16.82 45.01 4.36
C MET A 15 17.63 43.94 5.11
N ASN A 16 18.09 44.18 6.35
CA ASN A 16 19.01 43.22 7.01
C ASN A 16 18.34 42.19 7.94
N ALA A 17 17.03 42.22 8.16
CA ALA A 17 16.36 41.29 9.07
C ALA A 17 16.00 39.93 8.43
N PHE A 18 16.07 39.80 7.10
CA PHE A 18 15.82 38.52 6.39
C PHE A 18 17.08 37.65 6.24
N SER A 19 18.26 38.09 6.72
CA SER A 19 19.52 37.35 6.50
C SER A 19 19.76 36.21 7.50
N GLN A 20 19.01 36.16 8.61
CA GLN A 20 19.22 35.18 9.66
C GLN A 20 18.65 33.81 9.24
N GLY A 21 19.49 33.02 8.55
CA GLY A 21 19.17 31.67 8.08
C GLY A 21 19.21 31.47 6.56
N GLY A 22 19.36 32.54 5.77
CA GLY A 22 19.48 32.45 4.30
C GLY A 22 20.91 32.15 3.84
N ILE A 23 21.05 31.61 2.62
CA ILE A 23 22.36 31.44 1.97
C ILE A 23 22.82 32.80 1.42
N THR A 24 23.59 33.53 2.21
CA THR A 24 24.19 34.80 1.78
C THR A 24 25.31 34.57 0.75
N PRO A 25 25.72 35.59 -0.03
CA PRO A 25 26.88 35.48 -0.92
C PRO A 25 28.16 34.99 -0.21
N ASP A 26 28.38 35.41 1.04
CA ASP A 26 29.52 34.96 1.85
C ASP A 26 29.40 33.48 2.23
N ILE A 27 28.19 33.00 2.56
CA ILE A 27 27.94 31.58 2.83
C ILE A 27 28.12 30.77 1.54
N MET A 28 27.60 31.24 0.40
CA MET A 28 27.77 30.58 -0.89
C MET A 28 29.25 30.46 -1.28
N LYS A 29 30.03 31.53 -1.06
CA LYS A 29 31.48 31.50 -1.25
C LYS A 29 32.12 30.42 -0.38
N LYS A 30 31.79 30.36 0.91
CA LYS A 30 32.27 29.28 1.80
C LYS A 30 31.85 27.88 1.33
N ILE A 31 30.61 27.68 0.90
CA ILE A 31 30.13 26.37 0.39
C ILE A 31 30.96 25.93 -0.83
N SER A 32 31.13 26.81 -1.80
CA SER A 32 31.90 26.52 -3.03
C SER A 32 33.39 26.32 -2.78
N GLU A 33 33.97 27.00 -1.79
CA GLU A 33 35.36 26.78 -1.37
C GLU A 33 35.57 25.39 -0.74
N HIS A 34 34.57 24.88 0.00
CA HIS A 34 34.59 23.53 0.56
C HIS A 34 34.24 22.45 -0.48
N ASN A 35 33.58 22.80 -1.58
CA ASN A 35 33.13 21.87 -2.62
C ASN A 35 34.00 21.94 -3.90
N LYS A 36 35.30 21.71 -3.77
CA LYS A 36 36.20 21.65 -4.92
C LYS A 36 36.26 20.23 -5.48
N MET A 37 35.55 20.00 -6.58
CA MET A 37 35.60 18.72 -7.30
C MET A 37 37.02 18.39 -7.76
N THR A 38 37.48 17.21 -7.39
CA THR A 38 38.64 16.53 -7.96
C THR A 38 38.43 16.20 -9.44
N VAL A 39 39.51 15.78 -10.13
CA VAL A 39 39.41 15.33 -11.54
C VAL A 39 38.45 14.14 -11.66
N SER A 40 38.52 13.19 -10.71
CA SER A 40 37.64 12.03 -10.67
C SER A 40 36.17 12.42 -10.46
N GLU A 41 35.88 13.36 -9.57
CA GLU A 41 34.51 13.84 -9.33
C GLU A 41 33.94 14.62 -10.53
N LYS A 42 34.77 15.34 -11.29
CA LYS A 42 34.32 15.97 -12.55
C LYS A 42 33.97 14.92 -13.62
N ALA A 43 34.76 13.86 -13.73
CA ALA A 43 34.42 12.75 -14.62
C ALA A 43 33.12 12.06 -14.17
N LEU A 44 32.95 11.85 -12.86
CA LEU A 44 31.75 11.29 -12.27
C LEU A 44 30.52 12.18 -12.51
N GLN A 45 30.66 13.51 -12.37
CA GLN A 45 29.62 14.48 -12.70
C GLN A 45 29.14 14.32 -14.15
N ASN A 46 30.07 14.19 -15.10
CA ASN A 46 29.74 13.99 -16.52
C ASN A 46 29.01 12.66 -16.75
N ALA A 47 29.40 11.59 -16.02
CA ALA A 47 28.71 10.31 -16.07
C ALA A 47 27.28 10.42 -15.52
N LEU A 48 27.10 11.01 -14.33
CA LEU A 48 25.80 11.26 -13.71
C LEU A 48 24.89 12.14 -14.58
N ALA A 49 25.45 13.11 -15.31
CA ALA A 49 24.69 13.99 -16.19
C ALA A 49 24.12 13.28 -17.44
N ARG A 50 24.61 12.08 -17.77
CA ARG A 50 24.28 11.37 -19.02
C ARG A 50 23.68 9.98 -18.81
N ASN A 51 23.63 9.48 -17.57
CA ASN A 51 23.17 8.14 -17.24
C ASN A 51 22.18 8.18 -16.09
N ASP A 52 21.39 7.12 -15.98
CA ASP A 52 20.58 6.86 -14.80
C ASP A 52 21.46 6.64 -13.56
N ILE A 53 21.05 7.19 -12.42
CA ILE A 53 21.83 7.13 -11.18
C ILE A 53 21.97 5.71 -10.65
N ASN A 54 20.92 4.89 -10.75
CA ASN A 54 20.95 3.52 -10.25
C ASN A 54 21.96 2.71 -11.05
N SER A 55 22.03 2.94 -12.36
CA SER A 55 23.01 2.31 -13.25
C SER A 55 24.46 2.60 -12.87
N LEU A 56 24.73 3.74 -12.22
CA LEU A 56 26.06 4.11 -11.72
C LEU A 56 26.31 3.70 -10.27
N ALA A 57 25.25 3.45 -9.50
CA ALA A 57 25.32 3.00 -8.12
C ALA A 57 25.26 1.46 -7.96
N VAL A 58 24.99 0.68 -9.01
CA VAL A 58 24.92 -0.78 -8.91
C VAL A 58 26.15 -1.35 -8.21
N SER A 59 25.94 -2.09 -7.13
CA SER A 59 27.02 -2.78 -6.43
C SER A 59 27.48 -4.00 -7.23
N GLN A 60 28.61 -3.89 -7.93
CA GLN A 60 29.15 -4.99 -8.75
C GLN A 60 29.36 -6.28 -7.95
N ASN A 61 29.73 -6.17 -6.67
CA ASN A 61 29.91 -7.32 -5.78
C ASN A 61 28.59 -8.06 -5.47
N ASN A 62 27.44 -7.41 -5.69
CA ASN A 62 26.11 -8.02 -5.52
C ASN A 62 25.52 -8.56 -6.84
N GLN A 63 26.30 -8.57 -7.93
CA GLN A 63 25.86 -9.04 -9.25
C GLN A 63 26.11 -10.53 -9.51
N GLY A 64 26.54 -11.28 -8.48
CA GLY A 64 26.66 -12.74 -8.55
C GLY A 64 25.31 -13.43 -8.69
N ASP A 65 25.34 -14.74 -8.89
CA ASP A 65 24.14 -15.57 -9.07
C ASP A 65 23.17 -15.41 -7.89
N MET A 66 21.88 -15.29 -8.20
CA MET A 66 20.82 -15.22 -7.20
C MET A 66 20.46 -16.64 -6.77
N ASP A 67 20.54 -16.93 -5.47
CA ASP A 67 19.97 -18.18 -4.96
C ASP A 67 18.44 -18.15 -5.07
N THR A 68 17.89 -19.20 -5.66
CA THR A 68 16.46 -19.36 -5.94
C THR A 68 15.89 -20.60 -5.25
N TYR A 69 16.74 -21.31 -4.48
CA TYR A 69 16.33 -22.41 -3.64
C TYR A 69 15.65 -21.90 -2.36
N PHE A 70 14.57 -22.57 -1.97
CA PHE A 70 13.85 -22.30 -0.73
C PHE A 70 13.47 -23.62 -0.08
N THR A 71 13.89 -23.79 1.18
CA THR A 71 13.63 -24.96 2.02
C THR A 71 12.13 -25.18 2.19
N TYR A 72 11.36 -24.10 2.37
CA TYR A 72 9.90 -24.15 2.45
C TYR A 72 9.28 -23.19 1.44
N SER A 73 8.39 -23.71 0.58
CA SER A 73 7.66 -22.91 -0.41
C SER A 73 6.22 -23.42 -0.53
N VAL A 74 5.27 -22.51 -0.46
CA VAL A 74 3.86 -22.81 -0.70
C VAL A 74 3.62 -22.97 -2.21
N PRO A 75 2.93 -24.03 -2.68
CA PRO A 75 2.56 -24.15 -4.08
C PRO A 75 1.63 -23.00 -4.54
N SER A 76 1.95 -22.38 -5.68
CA SER A 76 1.10 -21.38 -6.34
C SER A 76 1.04 -21.61 -7.84
N ASN A 77 -0.01 -21.09 -8.48
CA ASN A 77 -0.10 -21.03 -9.93
C ASN A 77 -0.90 -19.81 -10.39
N GLY A 78 -0.54 -19.29 -11.57
CA GLY A 78 -1.24 -18.21 -12.25
C GLY A 78 -0.86 -16.83 -11.73
N ILE A 79 0.39 -16.41 -11.93
CA ILE A 79 0.84 -15.04 -11.64
C ILE A 79 -0.15 -14.02 -12.20
N THR A 80 -0.52 -13.07 -11.35
CA THR A 80 -1.47 -12.00 -11.68
C THR A 80 -0.76 -10.71 -12.11
N ASP A 81 -1.50 -9.82 -12.77
CA ASP A 81 -0.99 -8.51 -13.18
C ASP A 81 -2.05 -7.44 -12.90
N GLN A 82 -1.70 -6.46 -12.05
CA GLN A 82 -2.56 -5.32 -11.72
C GLN A 82 -2.46 -4.19 -12.75
N MET A 83 -1.49 -4.28 -13.68
CA MET A 83 -1.23 -3.26 -14.70
C MET A 83 -1.00 -1.88 -14.07
N SER A 84 -1.47 -0.81 -14.71
CA SER A 84 -1.33 0.57 -14.22
C SER A 84 -2.48 0.95 -13.28
N SER A 85 -2.55 0.27 -12.14
CA SER A 85 -3.52 0.54 -11.06
C SER A 85 -2.91 0.33 -9.67
N GLY A 86 -3.45 1.00 -8.65
CA GLY A 86 -3.00 0.89 -7.25
C GLY A 86 -3.60 -0.30 -6.49
N ARG A 87 -3.92 -1.41 -7.17
CA ARG A 87 -4.74 -2.52 -6.61
C ARG A 87 -3.94 -3.64 -5.94
N CYS A 88 -2.65 -3.45 -5.67
CA CYS A 88 -1.76 -4.50 -5.15
C CYS A 88 -2.28 -5.21 -3.90
N TRP A 89 -2.90 -4.45 -2.98
CA TRP A 89 -3.55 -4.97 -1.78
C TRP A 89 -4.65 -6.00 -2.11
N LEU A 90 -5.46 -5.70 -3.11
CA LEU A 90 -6.58 -6.54 -3.51
C LEU A 90 -6.09 -7.81 -4.21
N PHE A 91 -5.14 -7.66 -5.13
CA PHE A 91 -4.49 -8.79 -5.78
C PHE A 91 -3.83 -9.71 -4.76
N THR A 92 -3.06 -9.15 -3.82
CA THR A 92 -2.41 -9.91 -2.74
C THR A 92 -3.41 -10.65 -1.86
N GLY A 93 -4.46 -9.96 -1.39
CA GLY A 93 -5.49 -10.60 -0.57
C GLY A 93 -6.17 -11.76 -1.31
N LEU A 94 -6.50 -11.56 -2.59
CA LEU A 94 -7.10 -12.61 -3.42
C LEU A 94 -6.12 -13.74 -3.76
N ASN A 95 -4.82 -13.47 -3.85
CA ASN A 95 -3.79 -14.48 -4.08
C ASN A 95 -3.62 -15.40 -2.86
N VAL A 96 -3.67 -14.84 -1.65
CA VAL A 96 -3.70 -15.65 -0.41
C VAL A 96 -4.93 -16.56 -0.40
N ILE A 97 -6.11 -15.99 -0.68
CA ILE A 97 -7.39 -16.73 -0.61
C ILE A 97 -7.45 -17.81 -1.71
N ARG A 98 -7.03 -17.49 -2.94
CA ARG A 98 -7.12 -18.45 -4.06
C ARG A 98 -6.15 -19.62 -3.87
N SER A 99 -4.94 -19.37 -3.36
CA SER A 99 -3.96 -20.43 -3.09
C SER A 99 -4.53 -21.44 -2.11
N LYS A 100 -5.10 -20.96 -0.99
CA LYS A 100 -5.78 -21.81 -0.01
C LYS A 100 -6.96 -22.58 -0.62
N ALA A 101 -7.84 -21.91 -1.37
CA ALA A 101 -8.98 -22.55 -2.02
C ALA A 101 -8.55 -23.62 -3.04
N MET A 102 -7.47 -23.37 -3.79
CA MET A 102 -6.89 -24.32 -4.75
C MET A 102 -6.39 -25.58 -4.05
N ILE A 103 -5.62 -25.43 -2.97
CA ILE A 103 -5.11 -26.55 -2.18
C ILE A 103 -6.26 -27.36 -1.56
N GLU A 104 -7.21 -26.71 -0.90
CA GLU A 104 -8.29 -27.40 -0.18
C GLU A 104 -9.29 -28.12 -1.11
N LYS A 105 -9.46 -27.62 -2.33
CA LYS A 105 -10.43 -28.17 -3.30
C LYS A 105 -9.78 -28.97 -4.42
N GLY A 106 -8.45 -29.06 -4.47
CA GLY A 106 -7.74 -29.69 -5.58
C GLY A 106 -7.97 -29.00 -6.93
N ILE A 107 -8.09 -27.66 -6.93
CA ILE A 107 -8.25 -26.88 -8.17
C ILE A 107 -6.88 -26.47 -8.68
N ASP A 108 -6.57 -26.79 -9.94
CA ASP A 108 -5.24 -26.55 -10.53
C ASP A 108 -4.95 -25.07 -10.83
N LYS A 109 -5.98 -24.33 -11.26
CA LYS A 109 -5.88 -22.90 -11.56
C LYS A 109 -7.16 -22.18 -11.16
N LEU A 110 -7.02 -21.18 -10.29
CA LEU A 110 -8.10 -20.30 -9.88
C LEU A 110 -7.59 -18.86 -9.84
N GLU A 111 -8.40 -17.95 -10.33
CA GLU A 111 -8.21 -16.51 -10.13
C GLU A 111 -9.58 -15.88 -9.89
N PHE A 112 -9.67 -15.07 -8.84
CA PHE A 112 -10.86 -14.29 -8.54
C PHE A 112 -10.83 -12.97 -9.33
N SER A 113 -12.01 -12.45 -9.66
CA SER A 113 -12.11 -11.14 -10.31
C SER A 113 -11.72 -10.04 -9.32
N GLN A 114 -10.60 -9.37 -9.61
CA GLN A 114 -10.16 -8.21 -8.84
C GLN A 114 -11.09 -7.02 -9.11
N ILE A 115 -11.51 -6.80 -10.37
CA ILE A 115 -12.44 -5.73 -10.73
C ILE A 115 -13.81 -5.83 -10.03
N HIS A 116 -14.32 -7.03 -9.72
CA HIS A 116 -15.56 -7.20 -8.96
C HIS A 116 -15.51 -6.51 -7.60
N LEU A 117 -14.46 -6.81 -6.82
CA LEU A 117 -14.29 -6.17 -5.51
C LEU A 117 -13.82 -4.72 -5.63
N PHE A 118 -13.03 -4.38 -6.66
CA PHE A 118 -12.59 -3.01 -6.89
C PHE A 118 -13.76 -2.07 -7.21
N PHE A 119 -14.77 -2.53 -7.95
CA PHE A 119 -16.01 -1.76 -8.16
C PHE A 119 -16.63 -1.34 -6.82
N TYR A 120 -16.83 -2.32 -5.93
CA TYR A 120 -17.46 -2.07 -4.63
C TYR A 120 -16.56 -1.30 -3.68
N ASP A 121 -15.25 -1.50 -3.74
CA ASP A 121 -14.27 -0.70 -3.01
C ASP A 121 -14.41 0.78 -3.34
N GLN A 122 -14.42 1.15 -4.62
CA GLN A 122 -14.52 2.53 -5.05
C GLN A 122 -15.87 3.15 -4.68
N LEU A 123 -16.96 2.37 -4.73
CA LEU A 123 -18.29 2.80 -4.29
C LEU A 123 -18.33 3.03 -2.77
N GLU A 124 -17.80 2.09 -1.98
CA GLU A 124 -17.83 2.16 -0.52
C GLU A 124 -16.91 3.25 0.03
N LYS A 125 -15.72 3.44 -0.55
CA LYS A 125 -14.85 4.57 -0.20
C LYS A 125 -15.48 5.91 -0.56
N SER A 126 -16.21 5.98 -1.68
CA SER A 126 -16.99 7.17 -2.03
C SER A 126 -18.07 7.46 -0.97
N ASN A 127 -18.78 6.43 -0.50
CA ASN A 127 -19.74 6.53 0.59
C ASN A 127 -19.08 6.94 1.92
N LEU A 128 -17.95 6.33 2.27
CA LEU A 128 -17.14 6.68 3.44
C LEU A 128 -16.76 8.16 3.44
N PHE A 129 -16.24 8.68 2.32
CA PHE A 129 -15.90 10.08 2.19
C PHE A 129 -17.13 10.98 2.39
N LEU A 130 -18.23 10.72 1.67
CA LEU A 130 -19.42 11.57 1.75
C LEU A 130 -20.06 11.54 3.13
N GLN A 131 -20.08 10.38 3.78
CA GLN A 131 -20.56 10.26 5.16
C GLN A 131 -19.65 10.99 6.14
N ALA A 132 -18.33 10.84 6.03
CA ALA A 132 -17.38 11.55 6.88
C ALA A 132 -17.52 13.08 6.73
N ILE A 133 -17.86 13.57 5.52
CA ILE A 133 -18.16 14.98 5.29
C ILE A 133 -19.44 15.42 6.02
N ILE A 134 -20.49 14.60 6.04
CA ILE A 134 -21.71 14.86 6.83
C ILE A 134 -21.38 14.88 8.32
N ASP A 135 -20.64 13.89 8.80
CA ASP A 135 -20.28 13.73 10.22
C ASP A 135 -19.40 14.87 10.74
N THR A 136 -18.67 15.54 9.86
CA THR A 136 -17.79 16.69 10.16
C THR A 136 -18.31 18.03 9.64
N SER A 137 -19.60 18.10 9.30
CA SER A 137 -20.22 19.30 8.73
C SER A 137 -20.25 20.51 9.69
N ASP A 138 -20.10 20.27 10.99
CA ASP A 138 -20.01 21.29 12.04
C ASP A 138 -18.61 21.91 12.18
N LYS A 139 -17.58 21.28 11.58
CA LYS A 139 -16.19 21.74 11.65
C LYS A 139 -15.84 22.70 10.51
N GLY A 140 -14.78 23.50 10.69
CA GLY A 140 -14.23 24.39 9.65
C GLY A 140 -13.51 23.64 8.52
N MET A 141 -13.29 24.29 7.38
CA MET A 141 -12.49 23.72 6.27
C MET A 141 -11.00 23.58 6.61
N ASP A 142 -10.52 24.34 7.59
CA ASP A 142 -9.17 24.33 8.16
C ASP A 142 -9.00 23.31 9.30
N ASP A 143 -10.06 22.60 9.69
CA ASP A 143 -9.94 21.44 10.57
C ASP A 143 -9.09 20.36 9.87
N LYS A 144 -8.10 19.81 10.58
CA LYS A 144 -7.17 18.83 10.01
C LYS A 144 -7.87 17.59 9.45
N THR A 145 -8.98 17.17 10.04
CA THR A 145 -9.77 16.02 9.56
C THR A 145 -10.44 16.37 8.25
N VAL A 146 -11.06 17.56 8.17
CA VAL A 146 -11.74 18.04 6.96
C VAL A 146 -10.72 18.27 5.84
N GLU A 147 -9.59 18.91 6.14
CA GLU A 147 -8.48 19.06 5.20
C GLU A 147 -8.01 17.69 4.67
N TRP A 148 -7.79 16.73 5.57
CA TRP A 148 -7.36 15.39 5.21
C TRP A 148 -8.39 14.66 4.32
N LEU A 149 -9.69 14.75 4.62
CA LEU A 149 -10.76 14.15 3.81
C LEU A 149 -10.75 14.72 2.38
N PHE A 150 -10.61 16.04 2.22
CA PHE A 150 -10.56 16.66 0.89
C PHE A 150 -9.24 16.40 0.14
N ARG A 151 -8.14 16.14 0.86
CA ARG A 151 -6.89 15.64 0.27
C ARG A 151 -7.03 14.19 -0.21
N ASN A 152 -7.72 13.34 0.55
CA ASN A 152 -7.84 11.90 0.34
C ASN A 152 -9.30 11.42 0.13
N PRO A 153 -10.05 11.96 -0.85
CA PRO A 153 -11.46 11.59 -1.01
C PRO A 153 -11.66 10.17 -1.54
N LEU A 154 -10.62 9.58 -2.13
CA LEU A 154 -10.62 8.25 -2.73
C LEU A 154 -9.17 7.81 -2.97
N SER A 155 -8.92 6.52 -3.05
CA SER A 155 -7.66 5.90 -3.49
C SER A 155 -7.94 4.54 -4.12
N ASP A 156 -7.05 4.09 -5.00
CA ASP A 156 -7.07 2.71 -5.47
C ASP A 156 -6.62 1.75 -4.37
N GLY A 157 -5.63 2.16 -3.58
CA GLY A 157 -4.96 1.33 -2.59
C GLY A 157 -5.76 1.04 -1.32
N GLY A 158 -5.23 0.20 -0.45
CA GLY A 158 -5.93 -0.26 0.74
C GLY A 158 -5.26 -1.39 1.48
N THR A 159 -6.03 -2.03 2.37
CA THR A 159 -5.49 -3.02 3.33
C THR A 159 -6.24 -4.33 3.27
N PHE A 160 -5.69 -5.38 3.91
CA PHE A 160 -6.39 -6.66 4.04
C PHE A 160 -7.74 -6.54 4.75
N THR A 161 -7.92 -5.56 5.65
CA THR A 161 -9.22 -5.26 6.27
C THR A 161 -10.28 -4.97 5.22
N GLY A 162 -9.93 -4.17 4.19
CA GLY A 162 -10.81 -3.93 3.05
C GLY A 162 -11.16 -5.21 2.30
N VAL A 163 -10.20 -6.11 2.09
CA VAL A 163 -10.44 -7.40 1.41
C VAL A 163 -11.46 -8.22 2.20
N ALA A 164 -11.27 -8.32 3.52
CA ALA A 164 -12.15 -9.08 4.40
C ALA A 164 -13.57 -8.50 4.44
N ASP A 165 -13.71 -7.18 4.62
CA ASP A 165 -15.01 -6.50 4.68
C ASP A 165 -15.76 -6.60 3.33
N LEU A 166 -15.06 -6.37 2.20
CA LEU A 166 -15.66 -6.41 0.88
C LEU A 166 -16.10 -7.83 0.49
N ILE A 167 -15.30 -8.85 0.75
CA ILE A 167 -15.69 -10.25 0.49
C ILE A 167 -16.90 -10.65 1.34
N SER A 168 -16.93 -10.21 2.59
CA SER A 168 -18.04 -10.50 3.51
C SER A 168 -19.35 -9.86 3.06
N LYS A 169 -19.30 -8.69 2.40
CA LYS A 169 -20.48 -7.95 1.94
C LYS A 169 -20.89 -8.28 0.50
N TYR A 170 -19.93 -8.52 -0.39
CA TYR A 170 -20.15 -8.61 -1.84
C TYR A 170 -19.75 -9.94 -2.48
N GLY A 171 -19.15 -10.85 -1.71
CA GLY A 171 -18.73 -12.15 -2.19
C GLY A 171 -17.62 -12.08 -3.25
N LEU A 172 -17.43 -13.18 -3.97
CA LEU A 172 -16.38 -13.37 -4.96
C LEU A 172 -16.96 -13.91 -6.24
N VAL A 173 -16.31 -13.60 -7.35
CA VAL A 173 -16.59 -14.24 -8.64
C VAL A 173 -15.27 -14.69 -9.27
N PRO A 174 -15.27 -15.75 -10.09
CA PRO A 174 -14.13 -16.11 -10.92
C PRO A 174 -13.77 -14.97 -11.89
N LYS A 175 -12.49 -14.78 -12.19
CA LYS A 175 -12.03 -13.73 -13.12
C LYS A 175 -12.71 -13.75 -14.49
N GLY A 176 -12.98 -14.94 -15.02
CA GLY A 176 -13.67 -15.09 -16.31
C GLY A 176 -15.14 -14.65 -16.30
N VAL A 177 -15.74 -14.47 -15.12
CA VAL A 177 -17.15 -14.04 -14.96
C VAL A 177 -17.27 -12.52 -14.97
N MET A 178 -16.30 -11.80 -14.39
CA MET A 178 -16.18 -10.35 -14.50
C MET A 178 -14.74 -9.99 -14.90
N PRO A 179 -14.44 -9.86 -16.20
CA PRO A 179 -13.10 -9.61 -16.70
C PRO A 179 -12.68 -8.15 -16.51
N GLU A 180 -11.37 -7.91 -16.50
CA GLU A 180 -10.79 -6.56 -16.47
C GLU A 180 -11.22 -5.73 -17.69
N THR A 181 -11.34 -4.41 -17.50
CA THR A 181 -11.56 -3.43 -18.57
C THR A 181 -10.27 -2.65 -18.84
N TYR A 182 -10.29 -1.78 -19.86
CA TYR A 182 -9.18 -0.83 -20.05
C TYR A 182 -9.00 0.06 -18.82
N SER A 183 -10.10 0.58 -18.26
CA SER A 183 -10.07 1.50 -17.12
C SER A 183 -9.60 0.83 -15.83
N SER A 184 -9.95 -0.43 -15.59
CA SER A 184 -9.47 -1.12 -14.38
C SER A 184 -7.97 -1.43 -14.45
N ASN A 185 -7.41 -1.60 -15.66
CA ASN A 185 -5.97 -1.73 -15.88
C ASN A 185 -5.23 -0.38 -15.98
N ASN A 186 -5.95 0.76 -16.01
CA ASN A 186 -5.41 2.11 -16.22
C ASN A 186 -6.25 3.15 -15.43
N THR A 187 -6.21 3.07 -14.10
CA THR A 187 -7.20 3.74 -13.23
C THR A 187 -6.97 5.24 -13.06
N SER A 188 -5.73 5.72 -13.19
CA SER A 188 -5.32 7.11 -12.87
C SER A 188 -6.29 8.19 -13.38
N ARG A 189 -6.71 8.11 -14.66
CA ARG A 189 -7.63 9.10 -15.25
C ARG A 189 -9.03 9.01 -14.65
N PHE A 190 -9.56 7.80 -14.50
CA PHE A 190 -10.87 7.57 -13.92
C PHE A 190 -10.92 8.01 -12.45
N THR A 191 -9.96 7.54 -11.64
CA THR A 191 -9.83 7.89 -10.23
C THR A 191 -9.69 9.40 -10.04
N SER A 192 -8.94 10.11 -10.90
CA SER A 192 -8.86 11.59 -10.87
C SER A 192 -10.21 12.28 -11.09
N LEU A 193 -11.00 11.80 -12.06
CA LEU A 193 -12.33 12.36 -12.35
C LEU A 193 -13.32 12.07 -11.22
N LEU A 194 -13.28 10.87 -10.65
CA LEU A 194 -14.13 10.49 -9.52
C LEU A 194 -13.74 11.29 -8.25
N LYS A 195 -12.45 11.39 -7.92
CA LYS A 195 -11.93 12.29 -6.86
C LYS A 195 -12.46 13.72 -7.01
N ARG A 196 -12.45 14.27 -8.24
CA ARG A 196 -12.98 15.61 -8.52
C ARG A 196 -14.48 15.70 -8.23
N LYS A 197 -15.26 14.70 -8.65
CA LYS A 197 -16.71 14.69 -8.43
C LYS A 197 -17.06 14.53 -6.95
N LEU A 198 -16.32 13.71 -6.22
CA LEU A 198 -16.47 13.57 -4.76
C LEU A 198 -16.21 14.89 -4.04
N ARG A 199 -15.15 15.64 -4.40
CA ARG A 199 -14.89 16.96 -3.81
C ARG A 199 -16.04 17.94 -4.06
N GLU A 200 -16.60 17.96 -5.27
CA GLU A 200 -17.79 18.77 -5.61
C GLU A 200 -18.99 18.40 -4.72
N PHE A 201 -19.25 17.10 -4.56
CA PHE A 201 -20.31 16.59 -3.68
C PHE A 201 -20.07 16.91 -2.21
N GLY A 202 -18.83 16.79 -1.73
CA GLY A 202 -18.44 17.14 -0.37
C GLY A 202 -18.71 18.62 -0.05
N ILE A 203 -18.37 19.53 -0.96
CA ILE A 203 -18.71 20.96 -0.83
C ILE A 203 -20.23 21.14 -0.77
N THR A 204 -20.96 20.52 -1.70
CA THR A 204 -22.42 20.60 -1.76
C THR A 204 -23.10 20.14 -0.46
N LEU A 205 -22.66 19.01 0.13
CA LEU A 205 -23.20 18.50 1.39
C LEU A 205 -22.94 19.46 2.55
N ARG A 206 -21.74 20.04 2.63
CA ARG A 206 -21.38 21.02 3.67
C ARG A 206 -22.19 22.30 3.54
N GLU A 207 -22.40 22.79 2.32
CA GLU A 207 -23.28 23.95 2.07
C GLU A 207 -24.72 23.67 2.51
N LYS A 208 -25.26 22.49 2.18
CA LYS A 208 -26.61 22.08 2.64
C LYS A 208 -26.69 22.04 4.16
N ALA A 209 -25.70 21.44 4.82
CA ALA A 209 -25.63 21.39 6.29
C ALA A 209 -25.57 22.80 6.89
N SER A 210 -24.75 23.70 6.32
CA SER A 210 -24.64 25.10 6.78
C SER A 210 -25.94 25.91 6.63
N LYS A 211 -26.80 25.52 5.68
CA LYS A 211 -28.14 26.10 5.46
C LYS A 211 -29.23 25.45 6.33
N GLY A 212 -28.85 24.55 7.24
CA GLY A 212 -29.78 23.91 8.18
C GLY A 212 -30.50 22.68 7.64
N ALA A 213 -29.99 22.04 6.58
CA ALA A 213 -30.54 20.77 6.11
C ALA A 213 -30.51 19.72 7.24
N SER A 214 -31.62 19.00 7.39
CA SER A 214 -31.75 17.90 8.33
C SER A 214 -30.86 16.71 7.94
N LYS A 215 -30.58 15.82 8.90
CA LYS A 215 -29.87 14.57 8.63
C LYS A 215 -30.52 13.77 7.49
N SER A 216 -31.85 13.68 7.49
CA SER A 216 -32.58 12.94 6.44
C SER A 216 -32.38 13.56 5.05
N GLU A 217 -32.35 14.89 4.92
CA GLU A 217 -32.13 15.56 3.64
C GLU A 217 -30.69 15.36 3.14
N LEU A 218 -29.71 15.35 4.04
CA LEU A 218 -28.32 15.05 3.72
C LEU A 218 -28.15 13.59 3.26
N GLU A 219 -28.81 12.64 3.94
CA GLU A 219 -28.79 11.21 3.55
C GLU A 219 -29.43 10.97 2.17
N THR A 220 -30.56 11.63 1.88
CA THR A 220 -31.18 11.58 0.55
C THR A 220 -30.22 12.12 -0.52
N ALA A 221 -29.61 13.29 -0.28
CA ALA A 221 -28.65 13.87 -1.22
C ALA A 221 -27.43 12.96 -1.41
N LYS A 222 -26.89 12.37 -0.35
CA LYS A 222 -25.79 11.40 -0.41
C LYS A 222 -26.15 10.20 -1.28
N THR A 223 -27.36 9.67 -1.14
CA THR A 223 -27.84 8.53 -1.94
C THR A 223 -27.92 8.86 -3.42
N GLU A 224 -28.43 10.03 -3.79
CA GLU A 224 -28.45 10.51 -5.19
C GLU A 224 -27.03 10.71 -5.75
N MET A 225 -26.13 11.26 -4.94
CA MET A 225 -24.71 11.42 -5.29
C MET A 225 -24.03 10.07 -5.53
N LEU A 226 -24.30 9.07 -4.68
CA LEU A 226 -23.81 7.70 -4.86
C LEU A 226 -24.40 7.03 -6.10
N GLY A 227 -25.63 7.35 -6.49
CA GLY A 227 -26.18 6.92 -7.79
C GLY A 227 -25.36 7.44 -8.98
N THR A 228 -24.84 8.67 -8.89
CA THR A 228 -23.91 9.21 -9.91
C THR A 228 -22.57 8.48 -9.89
N VAL A 229 -22.02 8.21 -8.70
CA VAL A 229 -20.76 7.44 -8.55
C VAL A 229 -20.92 6.04 -9.14
N TYR A 230 -21.99 5.34 -8.79
CA TYR A 230 -22.31 4.00 -9.28
C TYR A 230 -22.39 3.98 -10.81
N HIS A 231 -23.07 4.96 -11.42
CA HIS A 231 -23.13 5.07 -12.88
C HIS A 231 -21.75 5.28 -13.51
N MET A 232 -20.88 6.11 -12.91
CA MET A 232 -19.50 6.28 -13.39
C MET A 232 -18.72 4.96 -13.32
N LEU A 233 -18.88 4.19 -12.24
CA LEU A 233 -18.22 2.90 -12.05
C LEU A 233 -18.71 1.87 -13.07
N GLU A 234 -20.02 1.77 -13.33
CA GLU A 234 -20.56 0.84 -14.33
C GLU A 234 -20.04 1.14 -15.73
N LEU A 235 -19.96 2.43 -16.11
CA LEU A 235 -19.40 2.84 -17.41
C LEU A 235 -17.92 2.46 -17.56
N ALA A 236 -17.14 2.47 -16.47
CA ALA A 236 -15.71 2.20 -16.50
C ALA A 236 -15.38 0.71 -16.34
N PHE A 237 -16.11 0.00 -15.48
CA PHE A 237 -15.75 -1.33 -14.98
C PHE A 237 -16.77 -2.42 -15.34
N GLY A 238 -17.93 -2.04 -15.88
CA GLY A 238 -19.02 -2.95 -16.18
C GLY A 238 -20.00 -3.13 -15.02
N GLU A 239 -21.13 -3.76 -15.31
CA GLU A 239 -22.18 -4.02 -14.33
C GLU A 239 -21.75 -5.11 -13.33
N PRO A 240 -22.01 -4.92 -12.02
CA PRO A 240 -21.74 -5.95 -11.03
C PRO A 240 -22.51 -7.24 -11.28
N VAL A 241 -21.81 -8.36 -11.17
CA VAL A 241 -22.38 -9.69 -11.42
C VAL A 241 -23.32 -10.11 -10.29
N LYS A 242 -24.55 -10.49 -10.65
CA LYS A 242 -25.58 -10.96 -9.70
C LYS A 242 -25.62 -12.48 -9.60
N GLU A 243 -25.57 -13.15 -10.74
CA GLU A 243 -25.65 -14.61 -10.87
C GLU A 243 -24.75 -15.09 -12.01
N PHE A 244 -24.18 -16.28 -11.89
CA PHE A 244 -23.33 -16.90 -12.90
C PHE A 244 -23.27 -18.42 -12.78
N LYS A 245 -22.94 -19.11 -13.87
CA LYS A 245 -22.63 -20.54 -13.88
C LYS A 245 -21.13 -20.77 -13.88
N TRP A 246 -20.63 -21.66 -13.03
CA TRP A 246 -19.20 -21.97 -12.99
C TRP A 246 -18.88 -23.40 -12.55
N ALA A 247 -17.76 -23.92 -13.05
CA ALA A 247 -17.10 -25.15 -12.63
C ALA A 247 -15.58 -25.03 -12.86
N PRO A 248 -14.74 -25.68 -12.03
CA PRO A 248 -13.30 -25.66 -12.22
C PRO A 248 -12.90 -26.41 -13.49
N LYS A 249 -11.81 -25.98 -14.12
CA LYS A 249 -11.24 -26.62 -15.31
C LYS A 249 -9.90 -27.28 -14.99
N ASP A 250 -9.59 -28.37 -15.70
CA ASP A 250 -8.28 -29.00 -15.67
C ASP A 250 -7.27 -28.25 -16.56
N LYS A 251 -6.04 -28.76 -16.62
CA LYS A 251 -4.94 -28.21 -17.43
C LYS A 251 -5.25 -28.20 -18.93
N GLN A 252 -6.17 -29.04 -19.39
CA GLN A 252 -6.62 -29.14 -20.78
C GLN A 252 -7.84 -28.24 -21.06
N GLY A 253 -8.34 -27.51 -20.05
CA GLY A 253 -9.47 -26.60 -20.17
C GLY A 253 -10.84 -27.28 -20.09
N LYS A 254 -10.90 -28.58 -19.75
CA LYS A 254 -12.15 -29.32 -19.58
C LYS A 254 -12.69 -29.13 -18.17
N TYR A 255 -14.01 -29.00 -18.03
CA TYR A 255 -14.65 -28.94 -16.71
C TYR A 255 -14.40 -30.24 -15.93
N THR A 256 -14.00 -30.07 -14.67
CA THR A 256 -13.74 -31.16 -13.71
C THR A 256 -14.98 -31.53 -12.90
N SER A 257 -16.04 -30.73 -12.99
CA SER A 257 -17.36 -31.00 -12.41
C SER A 257 -18.46 -30.40 -13.30
N GLU A 258 -19.72 -30.71 -12.98
CA GLU A 258 -20.86 -30.03 -13.60
C GLU A 258 -20.88 -28.53 -13.26
N LEU A 259 -21.43 -27.74 -14.18
CA LEU A 259 -21.67 -26.31 -13.96
C LEU A 259 -22.75 -26.13 -12.89
N LYS A 260 -22.46 -25.32 -11.88
CA LYS A 260 -23.40 -24.93 -10.84
C LYS A 260 -23.76 -23.46 -10.98
N ASP A 261 -24.98 -23.10 -10.60
CA ASP A 261 -25.44 -21.71 -10.47
C ASP A 261 -24.93 -21.11 -9.15
N TYR A 262 -24.39 -19.91 -9.22
CA TYR A 262 -23.86 -19.17 -8.09
C TYR A 262 -24.33 -17.72 -8.10
N THR A 263 -24.49 -17.17 -6.90
CA THR A 263 -24.32 -15.74 -6.65
C THR A 263 -22.89 -15.50 -6.16
N PRO A 264 -22.36 -14.26 -6.19
CA PRO A 264 -21.04 -13.98 -5.62
C PRO A 264 -20.88 -14.47 -4.17
N MET A 265 -21.95 -14.35 -3.38
CA MET A 265 -21.95 -14.76 -1.98
C MET A 265 -21.95 -16.28 -1.79
N SER A 266 -22.74 -17.02 -2.59
CA SER A 266 -22.73 -18.49 -2.49
C SER A 266 -21.40 -19.07 -2.97
N PHE A 267 -20.79 -18.47 -3.99
CA PHE A 267 -19.46 -18.85 -4.46
C PHE A 267 -18.38 -18.59 -3.41
N SER A 268 -18.38 -17.42 -2.76
CA SER A 268 -17.47 -17.14 -1.63
C SER A 268 -17.57 -18.16 -0.52
N LYS A 269 -18.80 -18.50 -0.08
CA LYS A 269 -19.02 -19.49 0.99
C LYS A 269 -18.53 -20.87 0.60
N GLU A 270 -18.60 -21.24 -0.68
CA GLU A 270 -18.02 -22.50 -1.14
C GLU A 270 -16.49 -22.42 -1.16
N MET A 271 -15.89 -21.31 -1.59
CA MET A 271 -14.44 -21.14 -1.78
C MET A 271 -13.65 -20.86 -0.51
N ILE A 272 -14.25 -20.22 0.49
CA ILE A 272 -13.59 -19.76 1.72
C ILE A 272 -14.31 -20.35 2.92
N LYS A 273 -13.57 -21.08 3.76
CA LYS A 273 -14.07 -21.58 5.05
C LYS A 273 -13.78 -20.64 6.22
N ASP A 274 -12.74 -19.83 6.09
CA ASP A 274 -12.31 -18.92 7.15
C ASP A 274 -13.27 -17.75 7.29
N ASN A 275 -13.41 -17.27 8.53
CA ASN A 275 -13.94 -15.96 8.80
C ASN A 275 -12.80 -14.94 8.64
N LEU A 276 -12.76 -14.22 7.51
CA LEU A 276 -11.65 -13.33 7.18
C LEU A 276 -11.47 -12.16 8.16
N THR A 277 -12.54 -11.73 8.85
CA THR A 277 -12.48 -10.64 9.83
C THR A 277 -12.04 -11.12 11.21
N ASP A 278 -12.40 -12.36 11.59
CA ASP A 278 -12.14 -12.89 12.93
C ASP A 278 -10.96 -13.86 13.00
N ASP A 279 -10.63 -14.61 11.94
CA ASP A 279 -9.59 -15.64 11.99
C ASP A 279 -8.19 -15.10 11.74
N TYR A 280 -8.05 -13.82 11.37
CA TYR A 280 -6.80 -13.22 10.98
C TYR A 280 -6.34 -12.14 11.97
N ILE A 281 -5.02 -12.01 12.13
CA ILE A 281 -4.36 -10.96 12.90
C ILE A 281 -3.49 -10.15 11.94
N MET A 282 -3.68 -8.85 11.97
CA MET A 282 -2.85 -7.88 11.27
C MET A 282 -1.69 -7.48 12.19
N LEU A 283 -0.48 -7.73 11.72
CA LEU A 283 0.77 -7.44 12.41
C LEU A 283 1.51 -6.33 11.70
N MET A 284 2.25 -5.55 12.47
CA MET A 284 3.14 -4.53 11.93
C MET A 284 4.47 -4.52 12.67
N ASN A 285 5.55 -4.17 11.97
CA ASN A 285 6.81 -3.78 12.59
C ASN A 285 7.02 -2.27 12.41
N ASP A 286 6.59 -1.50 13.41
CA ASP A 286 6.78 -0.06 13.50
C ASP A 286 7.66 0.27 14.72
N PRO A 287 8.99 0.41 14.54
CA PRO A 287 9.89 0.79 15.63
C PRO A 287 9.72 2.24 16.11
N SER A 288 8.87 3.05 15.45
CA SER A 288 8.53 4.38 15.95
C SER A 288 7.54 4.34 17.13
N ARG A 289 6.93 3.17 17.39
CA ARG A 289 5.90 2.96 18.42
C ARG A 289 6.28 1.86 19.40
N GLU A 290 5.53 1.79 20.50
CA GLU A 290 5.69 0.73 21.49
C GLU A 290 5.28 -0.62 20.89
N TYR A 291 6.08 -1.66 21.12
CA TYR A 291 5.73 -3.03 20.76
C TYR A 291 4.74 -3.64 21.75
N TRP A 292 4.06 -4.71 21.34
CA TRP A 292 3.03 -5.40 22.12
C TRP A 292 1.79 -4.55 22.44
N LYS A 293 1.54 -3.55 21.59
CA LYS A 293 0.37 -2.66 21.63
C LYS A 293 -0.41 -2.77 20.32
N THR A 294 -1.73 -2.74 20.46
CA THR A 294 -2.65 -2.67 19.32
C THR A 294 -2.95 -1.22 18.99
N TYR A 295 -2.92 -0.87 17.71
CA TYR A 295 -3.22 0.44 17.18
C TYR A 295 -4.32 0.35 16.13
N GLU A 296 -5.02 1.45 15.92
CA GLU A 296 -6.08 1.59 14.92
C GLU A 296 -6.01 2.98 14.31
N ILE A 297 -5.93 3.08 12.97
CA ILE A 297 -5.86 4.38 12.28
C ILE A 297 -7.28 4.81 11.90
N GLU A 298 -7.69 6.00 12.34
CA GLU A 298 -9.01 6.55 12.04
C GLU A 298 -9.18 6.76 10.52
N TYR A 299 -10.36 6.40 9.98
CA TYR A 299 -10.68 6.44 8.55
C TYR A 299 -9.82 5.57 7.61
N ASP A 300 -8.83 4.82 8.11
CA ASP A 300 -8.12 3.82 7.32
C ASP A 300 -8.98 2.55 7.17
N ARG A 301 -10.11 2.70 6.49
CA ARG A 301 -11.13 1.68 6.23
C ARG A 301 -11.68 1.85 4.82
N HIS A 302 -12.37 0.83 4.33
CA HIS A 302 -12.94 0.83 2.98
C HIS A 302 -14.44 1.08 3.00
N VAL A 303 -15.11 0.46 3.98
CA VAL A 303 -16.55 0.47 4.16
C VAL A 303 -16.86 1.29 5.41
N TYR A 304 -17.84 2.21 5.35
CA TYR A 304 -18.13 3.11 6.47
C TYR A 304 -18.51 2.35 7.75
N ASP A 305 -19.41 1.38 7.62
CA ASP A 305 -19.84 0.46 8.68
C ASP A 305 -18.89 -0.73 8.91
N GLY A 306 -17.73 -0.73 8.25
CA GLY A 306 -16.68 -1.74 8.40
C GLY A 306 -15.63 -1.40 9.45
N HIS A 307 -14.45 -2.00 9.30
CA HIS A 307 -13.37 -1.93 10.26
C HIS A 307 -12.25 -0.99 9.78
N ASN A 308 -11.67 -0.21 10.69
CA ASN A 308 -10.37 0.42 10.43
C ASN A 308 -9.27 -0.64 10.37
N TRP A 309 -8.16 -0.28 9.74
CA TRP A 309 -6.90 -0.95 9.89
C TRP A 309 -6.49 -0.98 11.35
N ARG A 310 -6.56 -2.18 11.95
CA ARG A 310 -6.24 -2.45 13.34
C ARG A 310 -5.11 -3.48 13.39
N TYR A 311 -3.95 -3.08 13.89
CA TYR A 311 -2.75 -3.90 13.90
C TYR A 311 -2.13 -4.04 15.29
N LEU A 312 -1.49 -5.17 15.54
CA LEU A 312 -0.58 -5.36 16.68
C LEU A 312 0.86 -5.07 16.24
N ASN A 313 1.50 -4.12 16.91
CA ASN A 313 2.89 -3.78 16.65
C ASN A 313 3.82 -4.78 17.38
N LEU A 314 4.74 -5.44 16.67
CA LEU A 314 5.63 -6.45 17.23
C LEU A 314 7.10 -6.27 16.79
N PRO A 315 8.06 -6.77 17.59
CA PRO A 315 9.44 -6.96 17.13
C PRO A 315 9.47 -7.90 15.92
N ILE A 316 10.38 -7.62 14.98
CA ILE A 316 10.43 -8.31 13.69
C ILE A 316 10.66 -9.81 13.83
N ASP A 317 11.49 -10.24 14.79
CA ASP A 317 11.81 -11.66 15.04
C ASP A 317 10.55 -12.47 15.38
N VAL A 318 9.65 -11.90 16.19
CA VAL A 318 8.38 -12.55 16.56
C VAL A 318 7.49 -12.70 15.32
N ILE A 319 7.51 -11.73 14.41
CA ILE A 319 6.76 -11.81 13.16
C ILE A 319 7.36 -12.88 12.24
N LYS A 320 8.68 -12.95 12.11
CA LYS A 320 9.40 -13.95 11.29
C LYS A 320 9.09 -15.38 11.75
N GLU A 321 9.03 -15.64 13.06
CA GLU A 321 8.64 -16.95 13.61
C GLU A 321 7.25 -17.40 13.14
N MET A 322 6.25 -16.51 13.20
CA MET A 322 4.89 -16.81 12.75
C MET A 322 4.81 -16.95 11.23
N ALA A 323 5.60 -16.17 10.49
CA ALA A 323 5.69 -16.29 9.04
C ALA A 323 6.25 -17.66 8.61
N ILE A 324 7.34 -18.11 9.23
CA ILE A 324 7.93 -19.44 8.99
C ILE A 324 6.92 -20.54 9.32
N ALA A 325 6.19 -20.43 10.43
CA ALA A 325 5.16 -21.40 10.80
C ALA A 325 4.05 -21.50 9.75
N SER A 326 3.59 -20.37 9.20
CA SER A 326 2.57 -20.34 8.14
C SER A 326 3.05 -20.98 6.85
N ILE A 327 4.27 -20.68 6.41
CA ILE A 327 4.84 -21.23 5.17
C ILE A 327 5.06 -22.75 5.30
N LYS A 328 5.51 -23.22 6.46
CA LYS A 328 5.64 -24.67 6.75
C LYS A 328 4.30 -25.40 6.67
N ASP A 329 3.21 -24.74 7.04
CA ASP A 329 1.84 -25.25 6.91
C ASP A 329 1.22 -24.94 5.54
N SER A 330 2.06 -24.69 4.51
CA SER A 330 1.64 -24.43 3.13
C SER A 330 0.58 -23.31 3.00
N THR A 331 0.67 -22.27 3.83
CA THR A 331 -0.26 -21.13 3.83
C THR A 331 0.48 -19.84 3.51
N MET A 332 0.12 -19.24 2.37
CA MET A 332 0.59 -17.90 1.99
C MET A 332 0.05 -16.81 2.91
N MET A 333 0.76 -15.67 2.96
CA MET A 333 0.37 -14.54 3.78
C MET A 333 0.34 -13.24 2.98
N TYR A 334 -0.58 -12.35 3.35
CA TYR A 334 -0.56 -10.97 2.90
C TYR A 334 0.62 -10.28 3.59
N PHE A 335 1.51 -9.69 2.80
CA PHE A 335 2.71 -9.01 3.24
C PHE A 335 2.77 -7.64 2.58
N SER A 336 3.27 -6.63 3.29
CA SER A 336 3.56 -5.33 2.68
C SER A 336 4.89 -4.75 3.14
N CYS A 337 5.48 -3.97 2.25
CA CYS A 337 6.82 -3.43 2.41
C CYS A 337 6.97 -2.09 1.66
N ASP A 338 8.15 -1.48 1.79
CA ASP A 338 8.57 -0.38 0.93
C ASP A 338 9.33 -0.93 -0.30
N VAL A 339 8.59 -1.44 -1.30
CA VAL A 339 9.17 -2.21 -2.43
C VAL A 339 10.13 -1.38 -3.30
N GLY A 340 10.01 -0.05 -3.29
CA GLY A 340 10.85 0.84 -4.08
C GLY A 340 12.29 0.96 -3.55
N LYS A 341 12.56 0.50 -2.33
CA LYS A 341 13.87 0.63 -1.70
C LYS A 341 14.77 -0.54 -2.10
N CYS A 342 15.90 -0.21 -2.70
CA CYS A 342 16.96 -1.16 -3.06
C CYS A 342 16.48 -2.38 -3.88
N LEU A 343 15.50 -2.19 -4.76
CA LEU A 343 15.03 -3.21 -5.71
C LEU A 343 15.91 -3.23 -6.97
N ASP A 344 16.44 -4.40 -7.33
CA ASP A 344 16.83 -4.74 -8.70
C ASP A 344 15.62 -5.36 -9.39
N SER A 345 14.90 -4.55 -10.16
CA SER A 345 13.64 -4.96 -10.80
C SER A 345 13.83 -5.98 -11.91
N LYS A 346 15.02 -6.01 -12.54
CA LYS A 346 15.33 -6.94 -13.62
C LYS A 346 15.57 -8.35 -13.08
N ARG A 347 16.28 -8.46 -11.96
CA ARG A 347 16.52 -9.75 -11.29
C ARG A 347 15.37 -10.16 -10.38
N GLY A 348 14.56 -9.21 -9.93
CA GLY A 348 13.56 -9.41 -8.88
C GLY A 348 14.19 -9.60 -7.51
N LEU A 349 15.30 -8.90 -7.21
CA LEU A 349 16.04 -9.03 -5.96
C LEU A 349 15.88 -7.77 -5.11
N LEU A 350 15.45 -7.94 -3.87
CA LEU A 350 15.34 -6.92 -2.84
C LEU A 350 16.48 -7.13 -1.82
N ASP A 351 17.50 -6.28 -1.91
CA ASP A 351 18.71 -6.37 -1.08
C ASP A 351 19.23 -4.97 -0.75
N THR A 352 19.51 -4.70 0.53
CA THR A 352 20.06 -3.43 1.02
C THR A 352 21.38 -3.07 0.31
N LYS A 353 22.08 -4.06 -0.25
CA LYS A 353 23.38 -3.92 -0.92
C LYS A 353 23.30 -3.76 -2.43
N ASN A 354 22.11 -3.68 -3.04
CA ASN A 354 21.99 -3.53 -4.49
C ASN A 354 22.63 -2.23 -5.03
N TYR A 355 22.64 -1.15 -4.25
CA TYR A 355 23.13 0.16 -4.68
C TYR A 355 24.06 0.80 -3.64
N ASP A 356 25.22 1.28 -4.08
CA ASP A 356 26.20 2.01 -3.26
C ASP A 356 26.16 3.52 -3.55
N TYR A 357 25.04 4.16 -3.20
CA TYR A 357 24.90 5.61 -3.32
C TYR A 357 25.85 6.39 -2.41
N SER A 358 26.28 5.78 -1.31
CA SER A 358 27.20 6.39 -0.34
C SER A 358 28.56 6.67 -0.98
N SER A 359 29.15 5.66 -1.63
CA SER A 359 30.40 5.86 -2.39
C SER A 359 30.20 6.78 -3.59
N LEU A 360 29.06 6.67 -4.29
CA LEU A 360 28.75 7.51 -5.45
C LEU A 360 28.76 9.01 -5.11
N PHE A 361 28.22 9.40 -3.96
CA PHE A 361 28.15 10.80 -3.55
C PHE A 361 29.23 11.21 -2.53
N GLY A 362 30.08 10.29 -2.10
CA GLY A 362 31.07 10.55 -1.05
C GLY A 362 30.43 10.96 0.28
N THR A 363 29.26 10.39 0.62
CA THR A 363 28.51 10.69 1.84
C THR A 363 27.82 9.43 2.40
N THR A 364 27.02 9.56 3.45
CA THR A 364 26.29 8.44 4.07
C THR A 364 24.80 8.73 4.24
N PHE A 365 23.98 7.70 4.12
CA PHE A 365 22.51 7.77 4.27
C PHE A 365 22.04 6.88 5.44
N ASN A 366 22.41 7.23 6.67
CA ASN A 366 22.36 6.32 7.84
C ASN A 366 21.08 6.39 8.69
N MET A 367 19.94 6.79 8.13
CA MET A 367 18.68 6.75 8.90
C MET A 367 18.29 5.31 9.19
N ASN A 368 18.07 4.98 10.46
CA ASN A 368 17.46 3.70 10.83
C ASN A 368 15.96 3.66 10.48
N LYS A 369 15.34 2.48 10.50
CA LYS A 369 13.92 2.30 10.14
C LYS A 369 12.97 3.24 10.88
N LYS A 370 13.17 3.43 12.20
CA LYS A 370 12.37 4.38 13.00
C LYS A 370 12.49 5.81 12.47
N GLN A 371 13.70 6.26 12.19
CA GLN A 371 13.94 7.60 11.66
C GLN A 371 13.30 7.75 10.28
N ARG A 372 13.47 6.78 9.38
CA ARG A 372 12.85 6.81 8.04
C ARG A 372 11.33 6.92 8.11
N ILE A 373 10.68 6.21 9.04
CA ILE A 373 9.24 6.32 9.29
C ILE A 373 8.86 7.72 9.79
N MET A 374 9.55 8.21 10.82
CA MET A 374 9.25 9.50 11.45
C MET A 374 9.47 10.70 10.52
N THR A 375 10.35 10.56 9.52
CA THR A 375 10.66 11.60 8.54
C THR A 375 10.00 11.39 7.18
N PHE A 376 9.07 10.42 7.06
CA PHE A 376 8.35 10.11 5.82
C PHE A 376 9.24 9.63 4.65
N ASP A 377 10.45 9.14 4.93
CA ASP A 377 11.35 8.58 3.90
C ASP A 377 10.97 7.15 3.50
N SER A 378 10.33 6.40 4.41
CA SER A 378 9.88 5.04 4.15
C SER A 378 8.56 4.72 4.85
N SER A 379 7.68 4.04 4.12
CA SER A 379 6.37 3.56 4.57
C SER A 379 5.96 2.32 3.75
N SER A 380 4.86 1.67 4.14
CA SER A 380 4.30 0.56 3.35
C SER A 380 3.77 1.08 2.02
N SER A 381 4.49 0.81 0.92
CA SER A 381 4.15 1.30 -0.43
C SER A 381 3.53 0.24 -1.34
N HIS A 382 3.71 -1.05 -1.06
CA HIS A 382 3.18 -2.13 -1.90
C HIS A 382 2.90 -3.40 -1.10
N ALA A 383 1.84 -4.11 -1.48
CA ALA A 383 1.47 -5.41 -0.92
C ALA A 383 1.79 -6.55 -1.90
N MET A 384 2.30 -7.66 -1.37
CA MET A 384 2.66 -8.87 -2.11
C MET A 384 2.37 -10.12 -1.26
N THR A 385 2.41 -11.29 -1.88
CA THR A 385 2.03 -12.55 -1.21
C THR A 385 3.26 -13.32 -0.76
N LEU A 386 3.55 -13.33 0.55
CA LEU A 386 4.69 -14.07 1.11
C LEU A 386 4.44 -15.57 1.03
N MET A 387 5.34 -16.29 0.35
CA MET A 387 5.10 -17.69 -0.05
C MET A 387 6.27 -18.63 0.16
N ALA A 388 7.50 -18.15 0.37
CA ALA A 388 8.63 -19.04 0.64
C ALA A 388 9.65 -18.41 1.59
N VAL A 389 10.38 -19.28 2.28
CA VAL A 389 11.49 -18.91 3.16
C VAL A 389 12.59 -19.93 3.03
N GLU A 390 13.81 -19.43 2.88
CA GLU A 390 15.04 -20.20 3.01
C GLU A 390 15.58 -20.02 4.42
N VAL A 391 16.02 -21.13 5.02
CA VAL A 391 16.55 -21.12 6.39
C VAL A 391 17.90 -21.79 6.46
N ASP A 392 18.78 -21.29 7.33
CA ASP A 392 20.06 -21.91 7.60
C ASP A 392 19.92 -23.23 8.39
N SER A 393 21.05 -23.89 8.65
CA SER A 393 21.11 -25.12 9.47
C SER A 393 20.54 -24.98 10.90
N ASN A 394 20.38 -23.75 11.41
CA ASN A 394 19.80 -23.46 12.72
C ASN A 394 18.32 -23.06 12.63
N GLY A 395 17.73 -23.06 11.43
CA GLY A 395 16.36 -22.64 11.18
C GLY A 395 16.17 -21.12 11.13
N LYS A 396 17.24 -20.32 11.04
CA LYS A 396 17.15 -18.87 10.89
C LYS A 396 16.90 -18.49 9.42
N PRO A 397 15.99 -17.56 9.14
CA PRO A 397 15.73 -17.14 7.77
C PRO A 397 16.93 -16.43 7.16
N THR A 398 17.21 -16.72 5.89
CA THR A 398 18.26 -16.05 5.12
C THR A 398 17.68 -15.30 3.93
N MET A 399 16.66 -15.87 3.29
CA MET A 399 15.96 -15.32 2.15
C MET A 399 14.45 -15.58 2.24
N TRP A 400 13.69 -14.70 1.61
CA TRP A 400 12.23 -14.78 1.53
C TRP A 400 11.80 -14.61 0.08
N LYS A 401 10.67 -15.20 -0.30
CA LYS A 401 10.07 -15.01 -1.63
C LYS A 401 8.63 -14.60 -1.53
N VAL A 402 8.28 -13.62 -2.34
CA VAL A 402 6.90 -13.14 -2.51
C VAL A 402 6.44 -13.37 -3.95
N GLU A 403 5.19 -13.79 -4.11
CA GLU A 403 4.48 -13.67 -5.39
C GLU A 403 3.99 -12.23 -5.54
N ASN A 404 4.37 -11.61 -6.67
CA ASN A 404 4.00 -10.24 -6.99
C ASN A 404 2.82 -10.21 -7.99
N SER A 405 2.26 -9.02 -8.22
CA SER A 405 1.11 -8.78 -9.09
C SER A 405 1.46 -7.88 -10.29
N TRP A 406 2.65 -8.06 -10.89
CA TRP A 406 3.13 -7.31 -12.05
C TRP A 406 3.34 -8.19 -13.30
N GLY A 407 2.69 -9.36 -13.34
CA GLY A 407 2.82 -10.31 -14.44
C GLY A 407 4.04 -11.22 -14.35
N ALA A 408 3.99 -12.33 -15.08
CA ALA A 408 4.98 -13.42 -15.00
C ALA A 408 6.36 -13.04 -15.57
N GLU A 409 6.43 -12.00 -16.41
CA GLU A 409 7.68 -11.52 -17.01
C GLU A 409 8.44 -10.53 -16.10
N SER A 410 7.85 -10.15 -14.96
CA SER A 410 8.43 -9.19 -14.03
C SER A 410 9.30 -9.88 -12.97
N GLY A 411 10.43 -9.27 -12.60
CA GLY A 411 11.36 -9.80 -11.62
C GLY A 411 11.80 -11.24 -11.93
N TYR A 412 11.72 -12.11 -10.93
CA TYR A 412 12.00 -13.53 -11.09
C TYR A 412 10.71 -14.31 -11.37
N GLN A 413 10.33 -14.43 -12.64
CA GLN A 413 9.14 -15.19 -13.06
C GLN A 413 7.84 -14.72 -12.35
N GLY A 414 7.66 -13.41 -12.15
CA GLY A 414 6.55 -12.83 -11.41
C GLY A 414 6.75 -12.77 -9.89
N HIS A 415 7.92 -13.14 -9.38
CA HIS A 415 8.25 -13.12 -7.96
C HIS A 415 9.34 -12.10 -7.66
N LEU A 416 9.40 -11.69 -6.39
CA LEU A 416 10.57 -11.01 -5.83
C LEU A 416 11.17 -11.87 -4.72
N ILE A 417 12.50 -11.87 -4.65
CA ILE A 417 13.30 -12.55 -3.66
C ILE A 417 13.96 -11.48 -2.78
N MET A 418 13.92 -11.65 -1.48
CA MET A 418 14.33 -10.66 -0.49
C MET A 418 15.37 -11.27 0.44
N THR A 419 16.44 -10.54 0.73
CA THR A 419 17.34 -10.93 1.83
C THR A 419 16.64 -10.72 3.17
N ASP A 420 17.03 -11.49 4.19
CA ASP A 420 16.49 -11.32 5.54
C ASP A 420 16.80 -9.92 6.12
N GLU A 421 17.94 -9.34 5.75
CA GLU A 421 18.33 -7.97 6.09
C GLU A 421 17.41 -6.93 5.44
N TRP A 422 17.05 -7.12 4.17
CA TRP A 422 16.08 -6.23 3.51
C TRP A 422 14.70 -6.35 4.14
N PHE A 423 14.28 -7.56 4.50
CA PHE A 423 13.04 -7.82 5.23
C PHE A 423 13.00 -7.03 6.54
N ASP A 424 14.08 -7.02 7.32
CA ASP A 424 14.17 -6.24 8.56
C ASP A 424 13.95 -4.74 8.34
N GLU A 425 14.61 -4.19 7.32
CA GLU A 425 14.62 -2.74 7.08
C GLU A 425 13.34 -2.21 6.43
N TYR A 426 12.69 -3.00 5.57
CA TYR A 426 11.63 -2.49 4.68
C TYR A 426 10.31 -3.28 4.71
N MET A 427 10.19 -4.37 5.47
CA MET A 427 8.88 -4.96 5.78
C MET A 427 8.09 -4.06 6.73
N PHE A 428 6.79 -3.92 6.50
CA PHE A 428 5.91 -3.19 7.40
C PHE A 428 4.81 -4.05 7.97
N ARG A 429 3.99 -4.68 7.13
CA ARG A 429 2.76 -5.37 7.56
C ARG A 429 2.81 -6.85 7.18
N LEU A 430 2.25 -7.69 8.05
CA LEU A 430 2.00 -9.11 7.76
C LEU A 430 0.63 -9.49 8.32
N VAL A 431 -0.16 -10.24 7.55
CA VAL A 431 -1.43 -10.79 8.04
C VAL A 431 -1.32 -12.29 8.15
N ILE A 432 -1.60 -12.80 9.35
CA ILE A 432 -1.49 -14.22 9.67
C ILE A 432 -2.84 -14.77 10.12
N ASN A 433 -3.07 -16.07 9.90
CA ASN A 433 -4.15 -16.76 10.58
C ASN A 433 -3.80 -16.91 12.08
N LYS A 434 -4.78 -16.68 12.97
CA LYS A 434 -4.66 -16.77 14.43
C LYS A 434 -4.08 -18.09 14.92
N LYS A 435 -4.21 -19.19 14.16
CA LYS A 435 -3.64 -20.49 14.54
C LYS A 435 -2.11 -20.48 14.64
N TYR A 436 -1.42 -19.58 13.93
CA TYR A 436 0.05 -19.44 14.01
C TYR A 436 0.51 -18.51 15.15
N ALA A 437 -0.41 -17.77 15.76
CA ALA A 437 -0.09 -16.86 16.85
C ALA A 437 0.03 -17.59 18.18
N THR A 438 1.04 -17.23 18.97
CA THR A 438 1.13 -17.65 20.38
C THR A 438 0.02 -17.01 21.21
N ASP A 439 -0.29 -17.57 22.39
CA ASP A 439 -1.31 -17.00 23.29
C ASP A 439 -0.94 -15.58 23.75
N LYS A 440 0.35 -15.29 23.87
CA LYS A 440 0.84 -13.93 24.16
C LYS A 440 0.46 -12.96 23.04
N VAL A 441 0.64 -13.35 21.78
CA VAL A 441 0.27 -12.53 20.61
C VAL A 441 -1.24 -12.34 20.53
N LYS A 442 -2.03 -13.40 20.71
CA LYS A 442 -3.51 -13.33 20.72
C LYS A 442 -4.01 -12.37 21.79
N LYS A 443 -3.55 -12.53 23.03
CA LYS A 443 -3.90 -11.66 24.16
C LYS A 443 -3.46 -10.21 23.94
N ALA A 444 -2.30 -9.98 23.31
CA ALA A 444 -1.86 -8.64 22.98
C ALA A 444 -2.74 -8.00 21.92
N TYR A 445 -3.15 -8.75 20.89
CA TYR A 445 -4.04 -8.25 19.84
C TYR A 445 -5.39 -7.80 20.41
N GLU A 446 -5.99 -8.59 21.31
CA GLU A 446 -7.28 -8.32 21.98
C GLU A 446 -7.34 -7.05 22.84
N GLN A 447 -6.20 -6.41 23.11
CA GLN A 447 -6.18 -5.12 23.79
C GLN A 447 -7.02 -4.08 23.04
N LYS A 448 -7.61 -3.15 23.79
CA LYS A 448 -8.24 -1.96 23.22
C LYS A 448 -7.19 -1.19 22.41
N ALA A 449 -7.48 -0.97 21.13
CA ALA A 449 -6.56 -0.28 20.24
C ALA A 449 -6.34 1.18 20.66
N THR A 450 -5.10 1.64 20.56
CA THR A 450 -4.76 3.07 20.62
C THR A 450 -5.17 3.70 19.30
N LYS A 451 -6.12 4.64 19.35
CA LYS A 451 -6.57 5.35 18.15
C LYS A 451 -5.52 6.35 17.68
N LEU A 452 -5.14 6.22 16.42
CA LEU A 452 -4.27 7.12 15.69
C LEU A 452 -5.12 8.00 14.77
N PRO A 453 -4.72 9.26 14.53
CA PRO A 453 -5.47 10.15 13.64
C PRO A 453 -5.37 9.68 12.17
N CYS A 454 -6.28 10.12 11.32
CA CYS A 454 -6.27 9.75 9.89
C CYS A 454 -5.03 10.23 9.12
N TRP A 455 -4.33 11.25 9.61
CA TRP A 455 -3.06 11.75 9.06
C TRP A 455 -1.81 11.10 9.69
N ASP A 456 -1.95 9.95 10.35
CA ASP A 456 -0.81 9.20 10.88
C ASP A 456 0.20 8.86 9.76
N PRO A 457 1.54 8.90 9.99
CA PRO A 457 2.53 8.56 8.96
C PRO A 457 2.38 7.14 8.38
N MET A 458 1.70 6.25 9.12
CA MET A 458 1.43 4.88 8.67
C MET A 458 0.14 4.74 7.85
N PHE A 459 -0.64 5.83 7.72
CA PHE A 459 -1.60 5.97 6.63
C PHE A 459 -0.83 6.29 5.34
N SER A 460 -1.01 5.45 4.32
CA SER A 460 -0.40 5.69 3.02
C SER A 460 -1.45 6.27 2.09
N ALA A 461 -1.18 7.43 1.50
CA ALA A 461 -1.94 7.92 0.37
C ALA A 461 -1.54 7.07 -0.85
N GLU A 462 -2.24 5.96 -1.05
CA GLU A 462 -1.94 5.00 -2.11
C GLU A 462 -2.63 5.46 -3.42
N ASP A 463 -1.89 6.16 -4.28
CA ASP A 463 -2.38 6.68 -5.58
C ASP A 463 -2.42 5.63 -6.70
#